data_AF-A0A4Y2BT88-F1
#
_entry.id   AF-A0A4Y2BT88-F1
#
_cell.length_a   1.000
_cell.length_b   1.000
_cell.length_c   1.000
_cell.angle_alpha   90.00
_cell.angle_beta   90.00
_cell.angle_gamma   90.00
#
_symmetry.space_group_name_H-M   'P 1'
#
loop_
_entity.id
_entity.type
_entity.pdbx_description
1 polymer ?
#
loop_
_entity_poly.entity_id
_entity_poly.type
_entity_poly.pdbx_seq_one_letter_code
_entity_poly.pdbx_strand_id
1 'polypeptide(L)'
;MPNIIEATIMTGHAAGEDVFIPRIPIIPSDIPFQFKRIQFPVRLSFAMGINKAQGQSLKVVGLDLLKPCFSHSQRMWVVQELEKPTIYTS
;
A
#
# COMPACT_ATOMS: atom_id res chain seq x y z
N MET A 1 -7.39 3.09 -28.99
CA MET A 1 -7.79 3.85 -27.78
C MET A 1 -6.69 3.65 -26.75
N PRO A 2 -6.12 4.72 -26.15
CA PRO A 2 -5.14 4.53 -25.08
C PRO A 2 -5.84 3.89 -23.87
N ASN A 3 -5.37 2.72 -23.45
CA ASN A 3 -5.87 2.04 -22.25
C ASN A 3 -5.26 2.69 -21.00
N ILE A 4 -5.78 3.85 -20.61
CA ILE A 4 -5.30 4.68 -19.50
C ILE A 4 -6.42 4.95 -18.50
N ILE A 5 -6.09 5.11 -17.22
CA ILE A 5 -7.06 5.55 -16.21
C ILE A 5 -6.91 7.06 -16.07
N GLU A 6 -8.00 7.78 -16.18
CA GLU A 6 -8.12 9.19 -15.84
C GLU A 6 -8.74 9.30 -14.44
N ALA A 7 -8.15 10.12 -13.57
CA ALA A 7 -8.61 10.32 -12.21
C ALA A 7 -8.34 11.76 -11.76
N THR A 8 -9.25 12.33 -10.99
CA THR A 8 -9.07 13.65 -10.37
C THR A 8 -8.53 13.50 -8.96
N ILE A 9 -7.54 14.31 -8.60
CA ILE A 9 -6.97 14.31 -7.25
C ILE A 9 -7.98 14.94 -6.28
N MET A 10 -8.46 14.16 -5.31
CA MET A 10 -9.48 14.63 -4.36
C MET A 10 -8.90 15.45 -3.19
N THR A 11 -7.62 15.25 -2.83
CA THR A 11 -7.03 15.82 -1.60
C THR A 11 -5.54 16.12 -1.77
N GLY A 12 -5.02 17.09 -1.01
CA GLY A 12 -3.59 17.46 -1.01
C GLY A 12 -3.33 18.76 -1.78
N HIS A 13 -2.05 19.06 -2.05
CA HIS A 13 -1.66 20.32 -2.71
C HIS A 13 -2.13 20.39 -4.17
N ALA A 14 -2.25 19.25 -4.85
CA ALA A 14 -2.68 19.16 -6.25
C ALA A 14 -4.17 18.81 -6.39
N ALA A 15 -5.00 19.11 -5.38
CA ALA A 15 -6.43 18.77 -5.41
C ALA A 15 -7.15 19.50 -6.56
N GLY A 16 -8.02 18.78 -7.28
CA GLY A 16 -8.75 19.27 -8.45
C GLY A 16 -8.04 19.09 -9.78
N GLU A 17 -6.78 18.63 -9.79
CA GLU A 17 -6.06 18.32 -11.02
C GLU A 17 -6.42 16.91 -11.54
N ASP A 18 -6.57 16.79 -12.86
CA ASP A 18 -6.73 15.51 -13.54
C ASP A 18 -5.37 14.87 -13.80
N VAL A 19 -5.27 13.59 -13.44
CA VAL A 19 -4.06 12.78 -13.64
C VAL A 19 -4.37 11.54 -14.46
N PHE A 20 -3.41 11.19 -15.30
CA PHE A 20 -3.45 9.98 -16.10
C PHE A 20 -2.53 8.92 -15.49
N ILE A 21 -3.09 7.76 -15.19
CA ILE A 21 -2.37 6.63 -14.61
C ILE A 21 -2.16 5.58 -15.72
N PRO A 22 -0.94 5.45 -16.28
CA PRO A 22 -0.62 4.43 -17.26
C PRO A 22 -0.43 3.06 -16.63
N ARG A 23 -0.50 2.00 -17.44
CA ARG A 23 -0.10 0.65 -17.00
C ARG A 23 1.42 0.54 -16.95
N ILE A 24 1.93 0.04 -15.84
CA ILE A 24 3.37 -0.17 -15.62
C ILE A 24 3.72 -1.64 -15.86
N PRO A 25 4.77 -1.95 -16.63
CA PRO A 25 5.28 -3.31 -16.74
C PRO A 25 6.09 -3.69 -15.50
N ILE A 26 5.80 -4.87 -14.95
CA ILE A 26 6.54 -5.51 -13.87
C ILE A 26 7.20 -6.74 -14.47
N ILE A 27 8.53 -6.76 -14.46
CA ILE A 27 9.36 -7.85 -14.96
C ILE A 27 10.12 -8.41 -13.76
N PRO A 28 9.81 -9.63 -13.31
CA PRO A 28 10.59 -10.28 -12.25
C PRO A 28 11.96 -10.70 -12.80
N SER A 29 13.03 -10.42 -12.07
CA SER A 29 14.41 -10.81 -12.43
C SER A 29 14.77 -12.24 -12.02
N ASP A 30 14.03 -12.83 -11.08
CA ASP A 30 14.48 -14.01 -10.32
C ASP A 30 13.85 -15.32 -10.81
N ILE A 31 13.38 -15.34 -12.06
CA ILE A 31 12.69 -16.49 -12.65
C ILE A 31 13.40 -16.92 -13.94
N PRO A 32 13.45 -18.23 -14.24
CA PRO A 32 14.22 -18.76 -15.37
C PRO A 32 13.56 -18.49 -16.75
N PHE A 33 12.48 -17.72 -16.80
CA PHE A 33 11.75 -17.42 -18.03
C PHE A 33 11.32 -15.94 -18.06
N GLN A 34 11.16 -15.40 -19.26
CA GLN A 34 10.70 -14.02 -19.43
C GLN A 34 9.22 -13.90 -19.04
N PHE A 35 8.95 -13.27 -17.90
CA PHE A 35 7.60 -12.91 -17.48
C PHE A 35 7.46 -11.40 -17.42
N LYS A 36 6.39 -10.87 -18.02
CA LYS A 36 6.05 -9.45 -17.96
C LYS A 36 4.60 -9.29 -17.58
N ARG A 37 4.34 -8.69 -16.42
CA ARG A 37 2.97 -8.34 -15.98
C ARG A 37 2.73 -6.86 -16.21
N ILE A 38 1.75 -6.51 -17.03
CA ILE A 38 1.36 -5.11 -17.27
C ILE A 38 0.13 -4.81 -16.42
N GLN A 39 0.25 -3.90 -15.46
CA GLN A 39 -0.86 -3.57 -14.56
C GLN A 39 -0.93 -2.08 -14.25
N PHE A 40 -2.12 -1.58 -13.93
CA PHE A 40 -2.23 -0.25 -13.33
C PHE A 40 -1.64 -0.28 -11.91
N PRO A 41 -0.90 0.76 -11.49
CA PRO A 41 -0.36 0.88 -10.13
C PRO A 41 -1.42 1.32 -9.11
N VAL A 42 -2.63 0.72 -9.16
CA VAL A 42 -3.73 1.03 -8.26
C VAL A 42 -4.18 -0.23 -7.53
N ARG A 43 -4.51 -0.09 -6.24
CA ARG A 43 -5.10 -1.16 -5.41
C ARG A 43 -6.15 -0.54 -4.50
N LEU A 44 -7.38 -1.04 -4.57
CA LEU A 44 -8.43 -0.69 -3.61
C LEU A 44 -8.16 -1.45 -2.31
N SER A 45 -8.08 -0.77 -1.17
CA SER A 45 -7.88 -1.44 0.11
C SER A 45 -8.41 -0.62 1.28
N PHE A 46 -9.31 -1.23 2.07
CA PHE A 46 -9.75 -0.71 3.37
C PHE A 46 -8.89 -1.26 4.51
N ALA A 47 -8.27 -2.43 4.31
CA ALA A 47 -7.37 -3.08 5.24
C ALA A 47 -6.19 -3.68 4.48
N MET A 48 -4.98 -3.39 4.95
CA MET A 48 -3.73 -3.91 4.39
C MET A 48 -3.01 -4.76 5.43
N GLY A 49 -2.42 -5.88 5.00
CA GLY A 49 -1.51 -6.63 5.87
C GLY A 49 -0.26 -5.81 6.20
N ILE A 50 0.33 -6.06 7.38
CA ILE A 50 1.49 -5.29 7.90
C ILE A 50 2.65 -5.22 6.88
N ASN A 51 3.01 -6.34 6.26
CA ASN A 51 4.08 -6.38 5.25
C ASN A 51 3.78 -5.54 4.00
N LYS A 52 2.50 -5.22 3.73
CA LYS A 52 2.12 -4.33 2.62
C LYS A 52 2.15 -2.86 3.03
N ALA A 53 1.89 -2.57 4.31
CA ALA A 53 1.95 -1.22 4.87
C ALA A 53 3.37 -0.79 5.27
N GLN A 54 4.32 -1.73 5.41
CA GLN A 54 5.70 -1.43 5.77
C GLN A 54 6.33 -0.41 4.79
N GLY A 55 6.86 0.70 5.33
CA GLY A 55 7.47 1.78 4.54
C GLY A 55 6.44 2.74 3.90
N GLN A 56 5.16 2.65 4.25
CA GLN A 56 4.14 3.62 3.86
C GLN A 56 3.75 4.51 5.04
N SER A 57 3.75 5.83 4.84
CA SER A 57 3.24 6.77 5.83
C SER A 57 1.71 6.84 5.76
N LEU A 58 1.03 6.36 6.80
CA LEU A 58 -0.43 6.39 6.92
C LEU A 58 -0.84 7.34 8.05
N LYS A 59 -1.74 8.30 7.77
CA LYS A 59 -2.17 9.29 8.77
C LYS A 59 -2.99 8.70 9.92
N VAL A 60 -3.86 7.73 9.61
CA VAL A 60 -4.73 7.06 10.57
C VAL A 60 -4.79 5.59 10.19
N VAL A 61 -4.50 4.70 11.15
CA VAL A 61 -4.56 3.25 10.95
C VAL A 61 -5.07 2.56 12.21
N GLY A 62 -6.01 1.64 12.06
CA GLY A 62 -6.42 0.71 13.11
C GLY A 62 -5.63 -0.59 12.97
N LEU A 63 -5.09 -1.11 14.06
CA LEU A 63 -4.36 -2.38 14.06
C LEU A 63 -5.24 -3.48 14.63
N ASP A 64 -5.63 -4.43 13.78
CA ASP A 64 -6.37 -5.64 14.19
C ASP A 64 -5.41 -6.85 14.20
N LEU A 65 -5.26 -7.45 15.38
CA LEU A 65 -4.37 -8.60 15.63
C LEU A 65 -5.18 -9.83 16.01
N LEU A 66 -5.82 -10.44 15.02
CA LEU A 66 -6.62 -11.66 15.20
C LEU A 66 -5.81 -12.86 15.75
N LYS A 67 -4.46 -12.84 15.70
CA LYS A 67 -3.58 -13.85 16.30
C LYS A 67 -2.31 -13.23 16.89
N PRO A 68 -1.81 -13.69 18.07
CA PRO A 68 -0.54 -13.25 18.63
C PRO A 68 0.63 -13.90 17.87
N CYS A 69 0.87 -13.45 16.63
CA CYS A 69 1.92 -14.00 15.77
C CYS A 69 2.89 -12.90 15.39
N PHE A 70 3.74 -12.51 16.35
CA PHE A 70 4.87 -11.64 16.06
C PHE A 70 6.19 -12.31 16.44
N SER A 71 7.04 -12.53 15.43
CA SER A 71 8.48 -12.63 15.69
C SER A 71 8.99 -11.31 16.27
N HIS A 72 10.07 -11.35 17.05
CA HIS A 72 10.58 -10.17 17.79
C HIS A 72 10.77 -8.92 16.89
N SER A 73 11.17 -9.13 15.63
CA SER A 73 11.39 -8.08 14.64
C SER A 73 10.12 -7.38 14.16
N GLN A 74 8.98 -8.09 14.08
CA GLN A 74 7.72 -7.52 13.60
C GLN A 74 7.09 -6.54 14.59
N ARG A 75 7.31 -6.73 15.90
CA ARG A 75 6.82 -5.81 16.94
C ARG A 75 7.54 -4.47 16.92
N MET A 76 8.86 -4.48 16.73
CA MET A 76 9.65 -3.24 16.72
C MET A 76 9.26 -2.33 15.55
N TRP A 77 9.03 -2.89 14.36
CA TRP A 77 8.59 -2.10 13.20
C TRP A 77 7.21 -1.47 13.40
N VAL A 78 6.27 -2.18 14.02
CA VAL A 78 4.92 -1.65 14.30
C VAL A 78 4.98 -0.49 15.30
N VAL A 79 5.85 -0.55 16.30
CA VAL A 79 5.97 0.51 17.33
C VAL A 79 6.64 1.78 16.78
N GLN A 80 7.55 1.65 15.79
CA GLN A 80 8.31 2.78 15.28
C GLN A 80 7.57 3.59 14.19
N GLU A 81 6.66 2.96 13.44
CA GLU A 81 5.85 3.63 12.42
C GLU A 81 4.62 4.33 13.00
N LEU A 82 4.15 3.92 14.19
CA LEU A 82 2.93 4.45 14.81
C LEU A 82 3.29 5.48 15.88
N GLU A 83 3.23 6.76 15.53
CA GLU A 83 3.60 7.81 16.49
C GLU A 83 2.63 7.91 17.69
N LYS A 84 1.40 7.35 17.60
CA LYS A 84 0.50 7.00 18.73
C LYS A 84 -0.53 5.94 18.28
N PRO A 85 -0.31 4.63 18.47
CA PRO A 85 -1.34 3.64 18.17
C PRO A 85 -2.51 3.82 19.15
N THR A 86 -3.67 4.26 18.66
CA THR A 86 -4.91 4.10 19.42
C THR A 86 -5.31 2.64 19.27
N ILE A 87 -4.90 1.83 20.24
CA ILE A 87 -5.21 0.41 20.26
C ILE A 87 -6.67 0.26 20.67
N TYR A 88 -7.52 -0.13 19.71
CA TYR A 88 -8.84 -0.63 20.02
C TYR A 88 -8.71 -2.14 20.26
N THR A 89 -8.74 -2.55 21.53
CA THR A 89 -8.96 -3.95 21.92
C THR A 89 -10.47 -4.16 22.04
N SER A 90 -11.04 -5.13 21.29
CA SER A 90 -12.38 -5.65 21.57
C SER A 90 -12.37 -6.48 22.84
#